data_AF-A0A7K1CSE0-F1
#
_entry.id   AF-A0A7K1CSE0-F1
#
_cell.length_a   1.000
_cell.length_b   1.000
_cell.length_c   1.000
_cell.angle_alpha   90.00
_cell.angle_beta   90.00
_cell.angle_gamma   90.00
#
_symmetry.space_group_name_H-M   'P 1'
#
loop_
_entity.id
_entity.type
_entity.pdbx_description
1 polymer ?
#
loop_
_entity_poly.entity_id
_entity_poly.type
_entity_poly.pdbx_seq_one_letter_code
_entity_poly.pdbx_strand_id
1 'polypeptide(L)'
;MGQRFLQRRLTQASCRIRELQEELRVVQDQLSHMSDEADDLSLRAMVSETPSASFEYREAKKHADAMLKHRDDLVQEISVLEQRVNEYLDRMKDARL
;
A
#
# COMPACT_ATOMS: atom_id res chain seq x y z
N MET A 1 -10.80 -26.25 -22.15
CA MET A 1 -9.85 -25.12 -22.25
C MET A 1 -9.95 -24.12 -21.09
N GLY A 2 -11.11 -23.91 -20.46
CA GLY A 2 -11.29 -22.88 -19.41
C GLY A 2 -10.51 -23.11 -18.10
N GLN A 3 -10.40 -24.35 -17.62
CA GLN A 3 -9.82 -24.63 -16.30
C GLN A 3 -8.31 -24.32 -16.20
N ARG A 4 -7.50 -24.70 -17.21
CA ARG A 4 -6.06 -24.35 -17.25
C ARG A 4 -5.82 -22.84 -17.30
N PHE A 5 -6.70 -22.12 -18.01
CA PHE A 5 -6.64 -20.65 -18.08
C PHE A 5 -6.99 -20.01 -16.73
N LEU A 6 -8.06 -20.46 -16.06
CA LEU A 6 -8.44 -20.01 -14.71
C LEU A 6 -7.32 -20.28 -13.69
N GLN A 7 -6.71 -21.47 -13.74
CA GLN A 7 -5.58 -21.80 -12.86
C GLN A 7 -4.38 -20.88 -13.09
N ARG A 8 -4.05 -20.58 -14.35
CA ARG A 8 -2.97 -19.62 -14.66
C ARG A 8 -3.27 -18.22 -14.13
N ARG A 9 -4.50 -17.74 -14.28
CA ARG A 9 -4.94 -16.43 -13.76
C ARG A 9 -4.91 -16.38 -12.24
N LEU A 10 -5.32 -17.46 -11.58
CA LEU A 10 -5.25 -17.62 -10.12
C LEU A 10 -3.80 -17.52 -9.64
N THR A 11 -2.88 -18.31 -10.22
CA THR A 11 -1.46 -18.25 -9.87
C THR A 11 -0.87 -16.86 -10.08
N GLN A 12 -1.20 -16.21 -11.20
CA GLN A 12 -0.71 -14.86 -11.49
C GLN A 12 -1.22 -13.83 -10.47
N ALA A 13 -2.51 -13.87 -10.12
CA ALA A 13 -3.09 -12.98 -9.13
C ALA A 13 -2.47 -13.21 -7.74
N SER A 14 -2.28 -14.46 -7.33
CA SER A 14 -1.65 -14.81 -6.05
C SER A 14 -0.18 -14.37 -5.99
N CYS A 15 0.59 -14.49 -7.08
CA CYS A 15 1.95 -13.95 -7.13
C CYS A 15 1.95 -12.44 -6.99
N ARG A 16 1.08 -11.74 -7.72
CA ARG A 16 0.98 -10.28 -7.66
C ARG A 16 0.58 -9.78 -6.26
N ILE A 17 -0.35 -10.47 -5.59
CA ILE A 17 -0.72 -10.15 -4.19
C ILE A 17 0.51 -10.22 -3.28
N ARG A 18 1.34 -11.26 -3.40
CA ARG A 18 2.56 -11.39 -2.57
C ARG A 18 3.56 -10.26 -2.82
N GLU A 19 3.76 -9.89 -4.09
CA GLU A 19 4.64 -8.76 -4.45
C GLU A 19 4.13 -7.45 -3.83
N LEU A 20 2.82 -7.19 -3.96
CA LEU A 20 2.20 -5.99 -3.38
C LEU A 20 2.22 -5.99 -1.85
N GLN A 21 2.10 -7.15 -1.21
CA GLN A 21 2.19 -7.26 0.25
C GLN A 21 3.61 -6.94 0.75
N GLU A 22 4.64 -7.38 0.02
CA GLU A 22 6.02 -7.03 0.35
C GLU A 22 6.27 -5.53 0.13
N GLU A 23 5.78 -4.96 -0.98
CA GLU A 23 5.86 -3.52 -1.22
C GLU A 23 5.13 -2.72 -0.13
N LEU A 24 3.91 -3.14 0.23
CA LEU A 24 3.12 -2.52 1.28
C LEU A 24 3.86 -2.53 2.62
N ARG A 25 4.55 -3.62 2.95
CA ARG A 25 5.36 -3.71 4.17
C ARG A 25 6.49 -2.68 4.17
N VAL A 26 7.22 -2.56 3.07
CA VAL A 26 8.28 -1.55 2.93
C VAL A 26 7.72 -0.13 3.05
N VAL A 27 6.58 0.14 2.42
CA VAL A 27 5.91 1.44 2.48
C VAL A 27 5.43 1.76 3.90
N GLN A 28 4.92 0.77 4.63
CA GLN A 28 4.52 0.93 6.04
C GLN A 28 5.71 1.24 6.94
N ASP A 29 6.84 0.56 6.72
CA ASP A 29 8.08 0.85 7.46
C ASP A 29 8.56 2.28 7.17
N GLN A 30 8.58 2.70 5.90
CA GLN A 30 8.94 4.07 5.52
C GLN A 30 8.00 5.12 6.13
N LEU A 31 6.70 4.86 6.14
CA LEU A 31 5.70 5.74 6.75
C LEU A 31 5.95 5.95 8.24
N SER A 32 6.34 4.89 8.97
CA SER A 32 6.64 5.01 10.39
C SER A 32 7.80 5.99 10.64
N HIS A 33 8.89 5.85 9.89
CA HIS A 33 10.05 6.75 9.98
C HIS A 33 9.71 8.20 9.60
N MET A 34 8.89 8.40 8.57
CA MET A 34 8.50 9.74 8.13
C MET A 34 7.54 10.42 9.13
N SER A 35 6.70 9.65 9.81
CA SER A 35 5.84 10.17 10.88
C SER A 35 6.68 10.66 12.05
N ASP A 36 7.65 9.85 12.50
CA ASP A 36 8.57 10.21 13.58
C ASP A 36 9.34 11.50 13.23
N GLU A 37 9.85 11.61 12.00
CA GLU A 37 10.55 12.81 11.53
C GLU A 37 9.64 14.05 11.48
N ALA A 38 8.39 13.91 11.00
CA ALA A 38 7.44 15.00 10.95
C ALA A 38 7.07 15.51 12.35
N ASP A 39 6.96 14.62 13.33
CA ASP A 39 6.68 14.98 14.73
C ASP A 39 7.85 15.75 15.36
N ASP A 40 9.09 15.32 15.13
CA ASP A 40 10.30 16.04 15.57
C ASP A 40 10.38 17.45 14.95
N LEU A 41 10.10 17.57 13.66
CA LEU A 41 10.05 18.87 12.97
C LEU A 41 8.90 19.74 13.48
N SER A 42 7.76 19.15 13.82
CA SER A 42 6.63 19.86 14.43
C SER A 42 7.03 20.49 15.77
N LEU A 43 7.70 19.72 16.64
CA LEU A 43 8.24 20.20 17.90
C LEU A 43 9.23 21.35 17.68
N ARG A 44 10.16 21.21 16.74
CA ARG A 44 11.14 22.26 16.40
C ARG A 44 10.46 23.53 15.88
N ALA A 45 9.46 23.40 15.02
CA ALA A 45 8.71 24.53 14.47
C ALA A 45 7.97 25.31 15.56
N MET A 46 7.38 24.61 16.53
CA MET A 46 6.72 25.23 17.69
C MET A 46 7.72 25.94 18.61
N VAL A 47 8.88 25.33 18.88
CA VAL A 47 9.87 25.88 19.82
C VAL A 47 10.65 27.05 19.23
N SER A 48 10.97 26.98 17.93
CA SER A 48 11.86 27.95 17.30
C SER A 48 11.13 29.16 16.73
N GLU A 49 9.81 29.03 16.48
CA GLU A 49 8.95 30.05 15.83
C GLU A 49 9.54 30.63 14.52
N THR A 50 10.47 29.91 13.88
CA THR A 50 11.13 30.40 12.67
C THR A 50 10.35 29.97 11.41
N PRO A 51 10.31 30.83 10.37
CA PRO A 51 9.76 30.45 9.07
C PRO A 51 10.43 29.22 8.45
N SER A 52 11.72 29.01 8.69
CA SER A 52 12.47 27.86 8.17
C SER A 52 11.99 26.53 8.77
N ALA A 53 11.83 26.45 10.10
CA ALA A 53 11.35 25.24 10.75
C ALA A 53 9.89 24.91 10.35
N SER A 54 9.06 25.94 10.16
CA SER A 54 7.70 25.76 9.63
C SER A 54 7.66 25.22 8.20
N PHE A 55 8.65 25.58 7.37
CA PHE A 55 8.76 25.08 6.00
C PHE A 55 9.18 23.61 5.98
N GLU A 56 10.21 23.24 6.76
CA GLU A 56 10.68 21.85 6.89
C GLU A 56 9.55 20.91 7.33
N TYR A 57 8.79 21.30 8.35
CA TYR A 57 7.62 20.53 8.81
C TYR A 57 6.58 20.30 7.69
N ARG A 58 6.27 21.34 6.89
CA ARG A 58 5.28 21.22 5.81
C ARG A 58 5.73 20.28 4.70
N GLU A 59 7.02 20.33 4.34
CA GLU A 59 7.57 19.42 3.33
C GLU A 59 7.57 17.98 3.84
N ALA A 60 8.03 17.73 5.06
CA ALA A 60 7.98 16.39 5.67
C ALA A 60 6.55 15.84 5.72
N LYS A 61 5.59 16.67 6.15
CA LYS A 61 4.16 16.32 6.16
C LYS A 61 3.65 15.97 4.76
N LYS A 62 3.96 16.78 3.76
CA LYS A 62 3.53 16.53 2.36
C LYS A 62 4.10 15.22 1.82
N HIS A 63 5.34 14.88 2.17
CA HIS A 63 5.92 13.60 1.81
C HIS A 63 5.21 12.44 2.50
N ALA A 64 4.90 12.56 3.80
CA ALA A 64 4.14 11.55 4.54
C ALA A 64 2.73 11.35 3.94
N ASP A 65 2.03 12.44 3.61
CA ASP A 65 0.71 12.40 2.97
C ASP A 65 0.74 11.69 1.61
N ALA A 66 1.76 11.94 0.80
CA ALA A 66 1.94 11.25 -0.48
C ALA A 66 2.18 9.75 -0.30
N MET A 67 2.97 9.37 0.70
CA MET A 67 3.26 7.98 1.02
C MET A 67 2.03 7.25 1.60
N LEU A 68 1.20 7.94 2.39
CA LEU A 68 -0.08 7.42 2.90
C LEU A 68 -1.02 7.09 1.74
N LYS A 69 -1.10 7.98 0.75
CA LYS A 69 -1.89 7.74 -0.45
C LYS A 69 -1.38 6.51 -1.23
N HIS A 70 -0.07 6.38 -1.41
CA HIS A 70 0.51 5.19 -2.06
C HIS A 70 0.17 3.90 -1.30
N ARG A 71 0.24 3.93 0.04
CA ARG A 71 -0.17 2.81 0.89
C ARG A 71 -1.65 2.47 0.71
N ASP A 72 -2.53 3.46 0.62
CA ASP A 72 -3.96 3.25 0.35
C ASP A 72 -4.19 2.60 -1.02
N ASP A 73 -3.50 3.07 -2.06
CA ASP A 73 -3.59 2.53 -3.41
C ASP A 73 -3.14 1.06 -3.46
N LEU A 74 -2.05 0.71 -2.77
CA LEU A 74 -1.57 -0.69 -2.65
C LEU A 74 -2.59 -1.59 -1.95
N VAL A 75 -3.15 -1.15 -0.82
CA VAL A 75 -4.18 -1.90 -0.08
C VAL A 75 -5.40 -2.13 -0.97
N GLN A 76 -5.82 -1.12 -1.72
CA GLN A 76 -6.94 -1.24 -2.64
C GLN A 76 -6.66 -2.22 -3.79
N GLU A 77 -5.46 -2.21 -4.38
CA GLU A 77 -5.07 -3.15 -5.43
C GLU A 77 -5.07 -4.60 -4.92
N ILE A 78 -4.52 -4.83 -3.71
CA ILE A 78 -4.53 -6.14 -3.05
C ILE A 78 -5.97 -6.63 -2.88
N SER A 79 -6.85 -5.80 -2.31
CA SER A 79 -8.25 -6.18 -2.08
C SER A 79 -8.98 -6.56 -3.37
N VAL A 80 -8.76 -5.81 -4.46
CA VAL A 80 -9.34 -6.12 -5.77
C VAL A 80 -8.80 -7.45 -6.33
N LEU A 81 -7.52 -7.74 -6.14
CA LEU A 81 -6.94 -9.01 -6.58
C LEU A 81 -7.46 -10.20 -5.75
N GLU A 82 -7.65 -10.04 -4.45
CA GLU A 82 -8.24 -11.06 -3.58
C GLU A 82 -9.69 -11.38 -3.99
N GLN A 83 -10.48 -10.35 -4.32
CA GLN A 83 -11.83 -10.56 -4.88
C GLN A 83 -11.78 -11.37 -6.18
N ARG A 84 -10.87 -11.05 -7.10
CA ARG A 84 -10.69 -11.81 -8.36
C ARG A 84 -10.26 -13.25 -8.10
N VAL A 85 -9.38 -13.48 -7.13
CA VAL A 85 -8.96 -14.83 -6.71
C VAL A 85 -10.18 -15.63 -6.27
N ASN A 86 -11.03 -15.06 -5.41
CA ASN A 86 -12.26 -15.71 -4.97
C ASN A 86 -13.20 -16.04 -6.15
N GLU A 87 -13.42 -15.09 -7.07
CA GLU A 87 -14.22 -15.33 -8.27
C GLU A 87 -13.65 -16.46 -9.14
N TYR A 88 -12.34 -16.53 -9.32
CA TYR A 88 -11.71 -17.61 -10.09
C TYR A 88 -11.87 -18.97 -9.39
N LEU A 89 -11.72 -19.00 -8.06
CA LEU A 89 -11.92 -20.21 -7.27
C LEU A 89 -13.37 -20.71 -7.36
N ASP A 90 -14.36 -19.83 -7.29
CA ASP A 90 -15.77 -20.21 -7.39
C ASP A 90 -16.11 -20.74 -8.79
N ARG A 91 -15.67 -20.06 -9.85
CA ARG A 91 -15.82 -20.57 -11.23
C ARG A 91 -15.16 -21.93 -11.44
N MET A 92 -14.05 -22.20 -10.76
CA MET A 92 -13.39 -23.51 -10.81
C MET A 92 -14.16 -24.60 -10.05
N LYS A 93 -14.84 -24.27 -8.95
CA LYS A 93 -15.74 -25.19 -8.25
C LYS A 93 -16.96 -25.53 -9.11
N ASP A 94 -17.58 -24.50 -9.70
CA ASP A 94 -18.77 -24.66 -10.53
C ASP A 94 -18.49 -25.49 -11.79
N ALA A 95 -17.32 -25.33 -12.40
CA ALA A 95 -16.91 -26.11 -13.57
C ALA A 95 -16.56 -27.59 -13.26
N ARG A 96 -16.56 -27.98 -11.97
CA ARG A 96 -16.28 -29.36 -11.51
C ARG A 96 -17.56 -30.15 -11.23
N LEU A 97 -18.69 -29.47 -11.09
CA LEU A 97 -20.04 -30.03 -10.94
C LEU A 97 -20.68 -30.28 -12.31
#